data_AF-A0A957WEU0-F1
#
_entry.id   AF-A0A957WEU0-F1
#
_cell.length_a   1.000
_cell.length_b   1.000
_cell.length_c   1.000
_cell.angle_alpha   90.00
_cell.angle_beta   90.00
_cell.angle_gamma   90.00
#
_symmetry.space_group_name_H-M   'P 1'
#
loop_
_entity.id
_entity.type
_entity.pdbx_description
1 polymer ?
#
loop_
_entity_poly.entity_id
_entity_poly.type
_entity_poly.pdbx_seq_one_letter_code
_entity_poly.pdbx_strand_id
1 'polypeptide(L)'
;MYAEVVVNRPIVKRNRRSFVDAPEDAVIPAPELHQESPEPEAPEDDNPLALTFHYHIPPHLADNLRVGHLVAVPFRTQQLMGVVVGLSQISPVSDTRPVEAILDPNPVLTPNQIELARWLSREYIAPLAACLQYFLPPGSGRKPELMLIPLDNTASPGSLTAPERVLLAYLRQKGPTPLAEVDPGAAAGLVEKGLARRQSVLTKPRVGPKLERMVELTIPPDEIDGMLPTLGRPSKQADLLLYLSELDDPLPALDNVLAAVDCSISPVNALVERGWAELIPPQTRLDMPPALRDNSAPLETITDSPAEQKVLGYMRGQGRPMPLVQILEATAVDESTIDDLVEHKRLARFDEPERLTLTLPTNDIVEAVIELRYAHKYADVLRLLALEDGPVWVGWVYAQTEATLNTLKTLEDAGAISMGEARRWRDPLAGRGFTLDTPPKLTAEQQAVWEEVAQTWQSKSVYKLPFLLHGVTGSGKTEIYLRAIAAALQAGQSAIFLVPEITLATQTVDRVSARFPGRVALWHSALSPGERFDTWERV
;
A
#
# COMPACT_ATOMS: atom_id res chain seq x y z
N MET A 1 -3.29 44.60 11.80
CA MET A 1 -2.64 43.42 12.39
C MET A 1 -1.42 43.05 11.56
N TYR A 2 -0.31 42.74 12.22
CA TYR A 2 0.99 42.48 11.62
C TYR A 2 1.55 41.16 12.13
N ALA A 3 2.26 40.45 11.25
CA ALA A 3 3.01 39.25 11.58
C ALA A 3 4.49 39.61 11.72
N GLU A 4 5.10 39.16 12.81
CA GLU A 4 6.54 39.15 13.00
C GLU A 4 7.09 37.83 12.44
N VAL A 5 7.98 37.91 11.45
CA VAL A 5 8.43 36.76 10.67
C VAL A 5 9.95 36.65 10.69
N VAL A 6 10.47 35.48 11.02
CA VAL A 6 11.88 35.13 10.78
C VAL A 6 11.98 34.46 9.41
N VAL A 7 12.69 35.09 8.48
CA VAL A 7 12.94 34.49 7.16
C VAL A 7 13.94 33.34 7.26
N ASN A 8 13.67 32.24 6.55
CA ASN A 8 14.44 31.00 6.58
C ASN A 8 15.75 31.10 5.79
N ARG A 9 16.55 32.13 6.06
CA ARG A 9 17.87 32.38 5.47
C ARG A 9 18.72 33.16 6.47
N PRO A 10 19.92 32.67 6.86
CA PRO A 10 20.80 33.43 7.73
C PRO A 10 21.26 34.71 7.01
N ILE A 11 20.92 35.87 7.58
CA ILE A 11 21.30 37.18 7.05
C ILE A 11 22.61 37.58 7.72
N VAL A 12 23.72 37.37 7.03
CA VAL A 12 25.01 37.91 7.49
C VAL A 12 25.12 39.35 7.00
N LYS A 13 25.01 40.33 7.90
CA LYS A 13 25.41 41.72 7.60
C LYS A 13 26.91 41.69 7.29
N ARG A 14 27.29 41.74 6.00
CA ARG A 14 28.69 42.03 5.62
C ARG A 14 28.95 43.49 5.97
N ASN A 15 29.58 43.74 7.11
CA ASN A 15 30.17 45.05 7.37
C ASN A 15 31.27 45.29 6.34
N ARG A 16 30.97 46.04 5.28
CA ARG A 16 32.01 46.71 4.50
C ARG A 16 32.57 47.82 5.38
N ARG A 17 33.49 47.48 6.29
CA ARG A 17 34.46 48.48 6.74
C ARG A 17 35.37 48.74 5.56
N SER A 18 35.24 49.92 4.96
CA SER A 18 36.30 50.49 4.12
C SER A 18 37.53 50.64 5.01
N PHE A 19 38.51 49.76 4.85
CA PHE A 19 39.86 50.00 5.34
C PHE A 19 40.41 51.19 4.55
N VAL A 20 40.22 52.39 5.08
CA VAL A 20 40.97 53.58 4.68
C VAL A 20 41.61 54.09 5.97
N ASP A 21 42.94 54.03 5.97
CA ASP A 21 43.91 54.61 6.89
C ASP A 21 43.78 54.27 8.39
N ALA A 22 44.47 53.20 8.80
CA ALA A 22 45.00 53.08 10.15
C ALA A 22 46.54 52.96 10.05
N PRO A 23 47.33 53.78 10.78
CA PRO A 23 48.79 53.78 10.69
C PRO A 23 49.38 52.47 11.25
N GLU A 24 50.50 52.04 10.68
CA GLU A 24 51.14 50.71 10.87
C GLU A 24 51.69 50.40 12.28
N ASP A 25 51.57 51.30 13.28
CA ASP A 25 52.22 51.14 14.59
C ASP A 25 51.27 51.25 15.81
N ALA A 26 50.05 50.72 15.73
CA ALA A 26 49.18 50.60 16.91
C ALA A 26 49.35 49.22 17.59
N VAL A 27 50.20 49.17 18.62
CA VAL A 27 50.25 48.06 19.58
C VAL A 27 48.90 47.96 20.28
N ILE A 28 48.17 46.87 20.07
CA ILE A 28 46.94 46.56 20.80
C ILE A 28 47.35 45.94 22.15
N PRO A 29 47.15 46.60 23.30
CA PRO A 29 47.43 45.97 24.58
C PRO A 29 46.40 44.87 24.87
N ALA A 30 46.82 43.82 25.58
CA ALA A 30 45.93 42.75 26.02
C ALA A 30 44.83 43.31 26.93
N PRO A 31 43.56 42.86 26.80
CA PRO A 31 42.49 43.37 27.64
C PRO A 31 42.65 42.84 29.07
N GLU A 32 42.83 43.75 30.03
CA GLU A 32 42.76 43.46 31.45
C GLU A 32 41.30 43.18 31.85
N LEU A 33 41.08 42.10 32.60
CA LEU A 33 39.79 41.69 33.15
C LEU A 33 39.38 42.64 34.28
N HIS A 34 38.70 43.75 33.94
CA HIS A 34 37.99 44.55 34.93
C HIS A 34 36.57 44.03 35.15
N GLN A 35 36.25 43.80 36.43
CA GLN A 35 34.90 43.57 36.92
C GLN A 35 34.15 44.91 36.91
N GLU A 36 33.27 45.11 35.94
CA GLU A 36 32.30 46.22 35.97
C GLU A 36 30.88 45.66 36.16
N SER A 37 30.12 46.39 36.99
CA SER A 37 28.72 46.12 37.34
C SER A 37 27.82 46.27 36.10
N PRO A 38 26.65 45.62 36.04
CA PRO A 38 25.86 45.59 34.82
C PRO A 38 25.32 47.00 34.50
N GLU A 39 25.83 47.60 33.42
CA GLU A 39 25.19 48.72 32.74
C GLU A 39 23.80 48.30 32.27
N PRO A 40 22.82 49.22 32.23
CA PRO A 40 21.46 48.90 31.81
C PRO A 40 21.46 48.40 30.36
N GLU A 41 20.87 47.23 30.14
CA GLU A 41 20.75 46.58 28.83
C GLU A 41 20.27 47.57 27.76
N ALA A 42 21.02 47.69 26.67
CA ALA A 42 20.60 48.40 25.48
C ALA A 42 19.29 47.78 24.95
N PRO A 43 18.37 48.57 24.35
CA PRO A 43 17.08 48.07 23.88
C PRO A 43 17.26 46.88 22.92
N GLU A 44 16.45 45.83 23.14
CA GLU A 44 16.50 44.52 22.44
C GLU A 44 16.42 44.59 20.89
N ASP A 45 16.11 45.75 20.32
CA ASP A 45 15.76 45.96 18.91
C ASP A 45 16.91 45.87 17.89
N ASP A 46 18.18 45.81 18.30
CA ASP A 46 19.32 45.82 17.36
C ASP A 46 20.21 44.57 17.44
N ASN A 47 19.68 43.42 17.89
CA ASN A 47 20.41 42.15 17.84
C ASN A 47 20.43 41.59 16.38
N PRO A 48 21.58 41.62 15.67
CA PRO A 48 21.66 41.16 14.28
C PRO A 48 21.44 39.65 14.12
N LEU A 49 21.46 38.90 15.21
CA LEU A 49 21.25 37.45 15.22
C LEU A 49 19.76 37.10 15.39
N ALA A 50 18.96 37.98 16.00
CA ALA A 50 17.53 37.77 16.24
C ALA A 50 16.63 38.49 15.23
N LEU A 51 17.15 38.84 14.05
CA LEU A 51 16.45 39.65 13.05
C LEU A 51 15.07 39.06 12.67
N THR A 52 14.03 39.77 13.06
CA THR A 52 12.65 39.56 12.62
C THR A 52 12.22 40.66 11.66
N PHE A 53 11.19 40.38 10.86
CA PHE A 53 10.64 41.31 9.89
C PHE A 53 9.12 41.41 10.06
N HIS A 54 8.60 42.63 10.02
CA HIS A 54 7.16 42.87 10.13
C HIS A 54 6.49 42.91 8.76
N TYR A 55 5.41 42.14 8.63
CA TYR A 55 4.55 42.09 7.45
C TYR A 55 3.11 42.40 7.85
N HIS A 56 2.35 43.11 7.03
CA HIS A 56 0.91 43.25 7.30
C HIS A 56 0.17 41.98 6.87
N ILE A 57 -0.87 41.63 7.62
CA ILE A 57 -1.67 40.43 7.36
C ILE A 57 -2.87 40.84 6.48
N PRO A 58 -2.98 40.34 5.24
CA PRO A 58 -4.15 40.59 4.42
C PRO A 58 -5.44 40.05 5.05
N PRO A 59 -6.61 40.67 4.83
CA PRO A 59 -7.87 40.25 5.46
C PRO A 59 -8.22 38.76 5.25
N HIS A 60 -7.91 38.21 4.08
CA HIS A 60 -8.19 36.80 3.75
C HIS A 60 -7.29 35.79 4.49
N LEU A 61 -6.22 36.23 5.14
CA LEU A 61 -5.33 35.40 5.97
C LEU A 61 -5.51 35.64 7.47
N ALA A 62 -6.20 36.71 7.87
CA ALA A 62 -6.26 37.18 9.26
C ALA A 62 -6.81 36.13 10.23
N ASP A 63 -7.84 35.38 9.82
CA ASP A 63 -8.50 34.40 10.69
C ASP A 63 -7.72 33.08 10.82
N ASN A 64 -6.81 32.81 9.88
CA ASN A 64 -6.09 31.53 9.78
C ASN A 64 -4.64 31.64 10.24
N LEU A 65 -4.02 32.81 10.13
CA LEU A 65 -2.61 33.00 10.48
C LEU A 65 -2.40 32.99 12.00
N ARG A 66 -1.48 32.15 12.46
CA ARG A 66 -1.08 31.97 13.86
C ARG A 66 0.44 31.92 13.99
N VAL A 67 0.96 32.18 15.19
CA VAL A 67 2.37 31.94 15.54
C VAL A 67 2.72 30.47 15.25
N GLY A 68 3.90 30.24 14.67
CA GLY A 68 4.38 28.92 14.25
C GLY A 68 4.04 28.54 12.80
N HIS A 69 3.21 29.31 12.09
CA HIS A 69 2.95 29.06 10.67
C HIS A 69 4.17 29.30 9.80
N LEU A 70 4.28 28.45 8.79
CA LEU A 70 5.18 28.65 7.67
C LEU A 70 4.50 29.55 6.64
N VAL A 71 5.16 30.62 6.20
CA VAL A 71 4.60 31.63 5.30
C VAL A 71 5.54 31.94 4.14
N ALA A 72 4.96 32.33 3.00
CA ALA A 72 5.67 32.98 1.92
C ALA A 72 5.59 34.49 2.12
N VAL A 73 6.77 35.13 2.09
CA VAL A 73 6.89 36.57 2.24
C VAL A 73 7.84 37.16 1.20
N PRO A 74 7.56 38.38 0.71
CA PRO A 74 8.46 39.06 -0.19
C PRO A 74 9.66 39.60 0.59
N PHE A 75 10.86 39.28 0.13
CA PHE A 75 12.12 39.73 0.72
C PHE A 75 13.03 40.31 -0.36
N ARG A 76 13.13 41.66 -0.39
CA ARG A 76 13.79 42.42 -1.46
C ARG A 76 13.19 42.11 -2.84
N THR A 77 13.95 41.48 -3.73
CA THR A 77 13.54 41.09 -5.09
C THR A 77 13.14 39.62 -5.19
N GLN A 78 13.14 38.90 -4.08
CA GLN A 78 12.88 37.46 -4.02
C GLN A 78 11.69 37.18 -3.10
N GLN A 79 11.04 36.04 -3.28
CA GLN A 79 10.11 35.48 -2.29
C GLN A 79 10.86 34.45 -1.45
N LEU A 80 10.72 34.53 -0.13
CA LEU A 80 11.33 33.62 0.81
C LEU A 80 10.27 32.98 1.69
N MET A 81 10.62 31.81 2.20
CA MET A 81 9.90 31.17 3.30
C MET A 81 10.29 31.83 4.62
N GLY A 82 9.33 31.98 5.53
CA GLY A 82 9.56 32.43 6.89
C GLY A 82 8.63 31.76 7.88
N VAL A 83 8.98 31.87 9.16
CA VAL A 83 8.17 31.39 10.29
C VAL A 83 7.60 32.59 11.01
N VAL A 84 6.29 32.57 11.27
CA VAL A 84 5.66 33.58 12.12
C VAL A 84 6.04 33.32 13.58
N VAL A 85 6.77 34.25 14.20
CA VAL A 85 7.24 34.14 15.60
C VAL A 85 6.47 35.04 16.57
N GLY A 86 5.64 35.94 16.04
CA GLY A 86 4.82 36.86 16.81
C GLY A 86 3.70 37.46 15.97
N LEU A 87 2.64 37.93 16.64
CA LEU A 87 1.54 38.69 16.05
C LEU A 87 1.38 39.98 16.85
N SER A 88 1.21 41.10 16.17
CA SER A 88 1.09 42.42 16.80
C SER A 88 0.00 43.26 16.13
N GLN A 89 -0.57 44.20 16.89
CA GLN A 89 -1.48 45.21 16.33
C GLN A 89 -0.73 46.41 15.73
N ILE A 90 0.52 46.62 16.14
CA ILE A 90 1.35 47.77 15.76
C ILE A 90 2.63 47.24 15.11
N SER A 91 3.10 47.93 14.07
CA SER A 91 4.41 47.66 13.46
C SER A 91 5.39 48.77 13.84
N PRO A 92 6.66 48.45 14.16
CA PRO A 92 7.69 49.46 14.40
C PRO A 92 8.10 50.20 13.11
N VAL A 93 7.64 49.76 11.94
CA VAL A 93 7.91 50.38 10.65
C VAL A 93 6.62 50.84 9.97
N SER A 94 6.68 51.98 9.27
CA SER A 94 5.52 52.57 8.58
C SER A 94 5.11 51.78 7.33
N ASP A 95 6.09 51.31 6.56
CA ASP A 95 5.87 50.61 5.30
C ASP A 95 6.13 49.11 5.45
N THR A 96 5.07 48.33 5.34
CA THR A 96 5.13 46.86 5.43
C THR A 96 4.67 46.23 4.13
N ARG A 97 5.26 45.09 3.79
CA ARG A 97 4.79 44.24 2.70
C ARG A 97 3.77 43.23 3.22
N PRO A 98 2.90 42.66 2.36
CA PRO A 98 1.93 41.65 2.80
C PRO A 98 2.63 40.31 3.07
N VAL A 99 2.05 39.53 3.99
CA VAL A 99 2.20 38.07 3.96
C VAL A 99 1.49 37.54 2.70
N GLU A 100 2.20 36.84 1.82
CA GLU A 100 1.65 36.45 0.51
C GLU A 100 0.83 35.16 0.57
N ALA A 101 1.26 34.19 1.37
CA ALA A 101 0.55 32.93 1.55
C ALA A 101 0.94 32.23 2.85
N ILE A 102 -0.02 31.47 3.39
CA ILE A 102 0.24 30.42 4.38
C ILE A 102 0.66 29.17 3.62
N LEU A 103 1.84 28.63 3.94
CA LEU A 103 2.45 27.53 3.22
C LEU A 103 2.06 26.16 3.76
N ASP A 104 1.70 26.06 5.04
CA ASP A 104 1.17 24.86 5.68
C ASP A 104 -0.14 25.20 6.39
N PRO A 105 -1.22 24.41 6.24
CA PRO A 105 -2.51 24.70 6.88
C PRO A 105 -2.45 24.76 8.42
N ASN A 106 -1.45 24.13 9.03
CA ASN A 106 -1.25 24.13 10.48
C ASN A 106 0.08 24.81 10.86
N PRO A 107 0.20 25.35 12.08
CA PRO A 107 1.50 25.77 12.61
C PRO A 107 2.47 24.60 12.65
N VAL A 108 3.63 24.76 12.02
CA VAL A 108 4.67 23.71 11.98
C VAL A 108 5.58 23.75 13.20
N LEU A 109 5.62 24.88 13.91
CA LEU A 109 6.34 25.05 15.17
C LEU A 109 5.40 25.42 16.31
N THR A 110 5.65 24.83 17.47
CA THR A 110 4.98 25.18 18.72
C THR A 110 5.62 26.43 19.36
N PRO A 111 4.90 27.17 20.23
CA PRO A 111 5.47 28.29 20.98
C PRO A 111 6.72 27.90 21.79
N ASN A 112 6.74 26.72 22.41
CA ASN A 112 7.88 26.24 23.19
C ASN A 112 9.12 26.00 22.33
N GLN A 113 8.96 25.51 21.10
CA GLN A 113 10.07 25.34 20.16
C GLN A 113 10.61 26.71 19.70
N ILE A 114 9.74 27.69 19.51
CA ILE A 114 10.16 29.07 19.15
C ILE A 114 10.92 29.70 20.31
N GLU A 115 10.44 29.56 21.55
CA GLU A 115 11.16 30.04 22.74
C GLU A 115 12.50 29.33 22.92
N LEU A 116 12.56 28.02 22.72
CA LEU A 116 13.82 27.28 22.75
C LEU A 116 14.77 27.75 21.63
N ALA A 117 14.27 28.06 20.43
CA ALA A 117 15.08 28.62 19.35
C ALA A 117 15.61 30.03 19.70
N ARG A 118 14.79 30.88 20.34
CA ARG A 118 15.21 32.18 20.88
C ARG A 118 16.30 32.02 21.93
N TRP A 119 16.12 31.07 22.85
CA TRP A 119 17.14 30.74 23.86
C TRP A 119 18.44 30.26 23.21
N LEU A 120 18.38 29.32 22.26
CA LEU A 120 19.55 28.83 21.52
C LEU A 120 20.28 29.98 20.80
N SER A 121 19.53 30.89 20.18
CA SER A 121 20.09 32.04 19.47
C SER A 121 20.86 32.96 20.42
N ARG A 122 20.30 33.25 21.60
CA ARG A 122 20.94 34.09 22.63
C ARG A 122 22.15 33.38 23.25
N GLU A 123 21.98 32.14 23.70
CA GLU A 123 23.00 31.38 24.43
C GLU A 123 24.21 31.05 23.55
N TYR A 124 23.97 30.59 22.32
CA TYR A 124 25.02 30.16 21.41
C TYR A 124 25.43 31.22 20.38
N ILE A 125 24.90 32.45 20.50
CA ILE A 125 25.25 33.57 19.61
C ILE A 125 25.04 33.16 18.13
N ALA A 126 23.94 32.48 17.86
CA ALA A 126 23.61 31.92 16.56
C ALA A 126 22.42 32.68 15.93
N PRO A 127 22.35 32.82 14.60
CA PRO A 127 21.19 33.44 13.95
C PRO A 127 19.90 32.67 14.29
N LEU A 128 18.87 33.36 14.76
CA LEU A 128 17.56 32.77 15.10
C LEU A 128 16.97 31.98 13.93
N ALA A 129 17.18 32.46 12.69
CA ALA A 129 16.80 31.73 11.49
C ALA A 129 17.45 30.33 11.41
N ALA A 130 18.73 30.20 11.79
CA ALA A 130 19.43 28.91 11.83
C ALA A 130 18.93 28.04 13.00
N CYS A 131 18.64 28.63 14.16
CA CYS A 131 18.07 27.91 15.29
C CYS A 131 16.68 27.33 14.95
N LEU A 132 15.80 28.11 14.31
CA LEU A 132 14.46 27.67 13.91
C LEU A 132 14.51 26.55 12.87
N GLN A 133 15.53 26.49 12.00
CA GLN A 133 15.67 25.42 11.02
C GLN A 133 15.77 24.03 11.64
N TYR A 134 16.32 23.90 12.85
CA TYR A 134 16.43 22.61 13.54
C TYR A 134 15.09 22.03 13.99
N PHE A 135 14.07 22.89 14.12
CA PHE A 135 12.73 22.48 14.54
C PHE A 135 11.77 22.27 13.36
N LEU A 136 12.15 22.72 12.15
CA LEU A 136 11.31 22.57 10.97
C LEU A 136 11.29 21.10 10.50
N PRO A 137 10.15 20.62 9.96
CA PRO A 137 10.05 19.26 9.42
C PRO A 137 11.15 18.94 8.41
N PRO A 138 11.63 17.68 8.34
CA PRO A 138 12.60 17.27 7.32
C PRO A 138 12.12 17.61 5.91
N GLY A 139 13.00 18.21 5.10
CA GLY A 139 12.63 18.65 3.76
C GLY A 139 11.80 19.93 3.71
N SER A 140 11.66 20.69 4.81
CA SER A 140 11.03 22.04 4.81
C SER A 140 11.84 23.11 4.09
N GLY A 141 13.09 22.84 3.70
CA GLY A 141 13.89 23.71 2.82
C GLY A 141 13.38 23.80 1.36
N ARG A 142 12.10 23.47 1.13
CA ARG A 142 11.43 23.54 -0.17
C ARG A 142 11.36 25.00 -0.62
N LYS A 143 11.65 25.23 -1.90
CA LYS A 143 11.35 26.54 -2.47
C LYS A 143 9.83 26.64 -2.65
N PRO A 144 9.20 27.74 -2.19
CA PRO A 144 7.84 28.03 -2.61
C PRO A 144 7.79 28.10 -4.14
N GLU A 145 6.84 27.41 -4.75
CA GLU A 145 6.59 27.47 -6.19
C GLU A 145 5.33 28.30 -6.43
N LEU A 146 5.45 29.23 -7.38
CA LEU A 146 4.35 30.12 -7.71
C LEU A 146 3.42 29.38 -8.67
N MET A 147 2.19 29.15 -8.24
CA MET A 147 1.15 28.47 -9.01
C MET A 147 0.19 29.49 -9.61
N LEU A 148 -0.26 29.25 -10.83
CA LEU A 148 -1.36 29.96 -11.47
C LEU A 148 -2.64 29.14 -11.24
N ILE A 149 -3.60 29.73 -10.54
CA ILE A 149 -4.86 29.09 -10.16
C ILE A 149 -6.00 29.76 -10.92
N PRO A 150 -6.85 29.00 -11.65
CA PRO A 150 -8.01 29.55 -12.31
C PRO A 150 -9.02 30.05 -11.28
N LEU A 151 -9.71 31.15 -11.61
CA LEU A 151 -10.87 31.63 -10.86
C LEU A 151 -12.14 31.26 -11.63
N ASP A 152 -13.23 31.00 -10.92
CA ASP A 152 -14.53 30.63 -11.52
C ASP A 152 -15.24 31.80 -12.23
N ASN A 153 -14.53 32.91 -12.43
CA ASN A 153 -15.06 34.08 -13.11
C ASN A 153 -15.24 33.80 -14.62
N THR A 154 -16.35 34.30 -15.17
CA THR A 154 -16.68 34.15 -16.59
C THR A 154 -16.37 35.45 -17.33
N ALA A 155 -15.18 35.53 -17.95
CA ALA A 155 -14.91 36.60 -18.90
C ALA A 155 -15.66 36.38 -20.21
N SER A 156 -16.04 37.49 -20.86
CA SER A 156 -16.53 37.48 -22.23
C SER A 156 -15.45 36.94 -23.19
N PRO A 157 -15.74 35.95 -24.04
CA PRO A 157 -14.74 35.28 -24.91
C PRO A 157 -13.93 36.20 -25.83
N GLY A 158 -14.46 37.38 -26.13
CA GLY A 158 -13.85 38.39 -27.01
C GLY A 158 -12.75 39.26 -26.37
N SER A 159 -12.56 39.22 -25.05
CA SER A 159 -11.53 40.03 -24.37
C SER A 159 -10.18 39.31 -24.22
N LEU A 160 -10.10 38.03 -24.61
CA LEU A 160 -8.92 37.19 -24.43
C LEU A 160 -8.14 37.03 -25.73
N THR A 161 -6.82 37.18 -25.63
CA THR A 161 -5.90 36.83 -26.72
C THR A 161 -5.89 35.31 -26.95
N ALA A 162 -5.43 34.85 -28.11
CA ALA A 162 -5.36 33.42 -28.40
C ALA A 162 -4.54 32.64 -27.35
N PRO A 163 -3.35 33.12 -26.90
CA PRO A 163 -2.59 32.47 -25.82
C PRO A 163 -3.32 32.43 -24.47
N GLU A 164 -3.99 33.53 -24.08
CA GLU A 164 -4.76 33.59 -22.83
C GLU A 164 -5.94 32.60 -22.84
N ARG A 165 -6.64 32.48 -23.97
CA ARG A 165 -7.79 31.59 -24.11
C ARG A 165 -7.37 30.13 -24.00
N VAL A 166 -6.24 29.76 -24.63
CA VAL A 166 -5.65 28.41 -24.53
C VAL A 166 -5.20 28.13 -23.10
N LEU A 167 -4.49 29.06 -22.47
CA LEU A 167 -4.01 28.89 -21.10
C LEU A 167 -5.18 28.78 -20.09
N LEU A 168 -6.23 29.58 -20.23
CA LEU A 168 -7.41 29.50 -19.35
C LEU A 168 -8.14 28.17 -19.50
N ALA A 169 -8.30 27.67 -20.74
CA ALA A 169 -8.90 26.36 -20.99
C ALA A 169 -8.05 25.23 -20.37
N TYR A 170 -6.73 25.31 -20.53
CA TYR A 170 -5.80 24.37 -19.92
C TYR A 170 -5.88 24.36 -18.38
N LEU A 171 -5.90 25.54 -17.74
CA LEU A 171 -6.02 25.66 -16.29
C LEU A 171 -7.37 25.11 -15.79
N ARG A 172 -8.46 25.31 -16.53
CA ARG A 172 -9.78 24.74 -16.17
C ARG A 172 -9.82 23.21 -16.31
N GLN A 173 -9.08 22.65 -17.25
CA GLN A 173 -9.02 21.21 -17.46
C GLN A 173 -8.05 20.50 -16.51
N LYS A 174 -6.84 21.04 -16.33
CA LYS A 174 -5.76 20.43 -15.54
C LYS A 174 -5.73 20.89 -14.08
N GLY A 175 -6.28 22.07 -13.79
CA GLY A 175 -6.22 22.72 -12.46
C GLY A 175 -4.99 23.62 -12.26
N PRO A 176 -4.65 23.94 -11.00
CA PRO A 176 -3.48 24.76 -10.65
C PRO A 176 -2.19 24.28 -11.33
N THR A 177 -1.48 25.19 -11.99
CA THR A 177 -0.27 24.86 -12.78
C THR A 177 0.91 25.75 -12.37
N PRO A 178 2.16 25.25 -12.31
CA PRO A 178 3.33 26.07 -12.02
C PRO A 178 3.50 27.24 -13.00
N LEU A 179 3.76 28.44 -12.49
CA LEU A 179 3.96 29.63 -13.31
C LEU A 179 5.17 29.50 -14.26
N ALA A 180 6.15 28.65 -13.90
CA ALA A 180 7.31 28.36 -14.73
C ALA A 180 6.97 27.51 -15.99
N GLU A 181 5.84 26.80 -15.99
CA GLU A 181 5.39 25.95 -17.11
C GLU A 181 4.48 26.68 -18.10
N VAL A 182 4.13 27.94 -17.83
CA VAL A 182 3.14 28.69 -18.62
C VAL A 182 3.76 29.95 -19.23
N ASP A 183 3.16 30.43 -20.33
CA ASP A 183 3.61 31.67 -20.96
C ASP A 183 3.43 32.88 -20.00
N PRO A 184 4.50 33.64 -19.69
CA PRO A 184 4.42 34.74 -18.72
C PRO A 184 3.47 35.87 -19.14
N GLY A 185 3.36 36.14 -20.44
CA GLY A 185 2.50 37.19 -20.99
C GLY A 185 1.03 36.84 -20.84
N ALA A 186 0.65 35.61 -21.25
CA ALA A 186 -0.69 35.09 -21.07
C ALA A 186 -1.07 34.97 -19.59
N ALA A 187 -0.15 34.51 -18.73
CA ALA A 187 -0.37 34.42 -17.29
C ALA A 187 -0.59 35.79 -16.64
N ALA A 188 0.19 36.81 -17.02
CA ALA A 188 -0.02 38.17 -16.56
C ALA A 188 -1.37 38.73 -17.00
N GLY A 189 -1.74 38.55 -18.27
CA GLY A 189 -3.03 38.99 -18.81
C GLY A 189 -4.24 38.34 -18.13
N LEU A 190 -4.17 37.03 -17.82
CA LEU A 190 -5.23 36.34 -17.08
C LEU A 190 -5.36 36.84 -15.62
N VAL A 191 -4.24 37.18 -14.98
CA VAL A 191 -4.25 37.72 -13.60
C VAL A 191 -4.80 39.13 -13.56
N GLU A 192 -4.39 40.00 -14.49
CA GLU A 192 -4.90 41.36 -14.62
C GLU A 192 -6.42 41.37 -14.90
N LYS A 193 -6.89 40.43 -15.72
CA LYS A 193 -8.32 40.26 -16.05
C LYS A 193 -9.12 39.55 -14.95
N GLY A 194 -8.50 39.18 -13.83
CA GLY A 194 -9.18 38.52 -12.71
C GLY A 194 -9.72 37.13 -13.03
N LEU A 195 -9.12 36.42 -13.99
CA LEU A 195 -9.50 35.06 -14.42
C LEU A 195 -8.60 33.99 -13.83
N ALA A 196 -7.44 34.39 -13.32
CA ALA A 196 -6.56 33.55 -12.56
C ALA A 196 -5.92 34.37 -11.43
N ARG A 197 -5.43 33.71 -10.39
CA ARG A 197 -4.58 34.35 -9.38
C ARG A 197 -3.26 33.61 -9.25
N ARG A 198 -2.22 34.36 -8.88
CA ARG A 198 -0.93 33.76 -8.47
C ARG A 198 -1.03 33.40 -7.00
N GLN A 199 -0.71 32.17 -6.66
CA GLN A 199 -0.65 31.71 -5.27
C GLN A 199 0.65 30.96 -5.06
N SER A 200 1.38 31.33 -4.01
CA SER A 200 2.59 30.62 -3.61
C SER A 200 2.18 29.35 -2.86
N VAL A 201 2.66 28.19 -3.30
CA VAL A 201 2.39 26.90 -2.67
C VAL A 201 3.71 26.20 -2.42
N LEU A 202 3.81 25.45 -1.32
CA LEU A 202 4.94 24.54 -1.15
C LEU A 202 4.91 23.49 -2.26
N THR A 203 6.03 23.32 -2.95
CA THR A 203 6.25 22.14 -3.80
C THR A 203 5.95 20.88 -3.00
N LYS A 204 5.32 19.88 -3.63
CA LYS A 204 5.13 18.57 -2.98
C LYS A 204 6.50 18.08 -2.49
N PRO A 205 6.58 17.45 -1.29
CA PRO A 205 7.80 16.84 -0.83
C PRO A 205 8.42 15.97 -1.94
N ARG A 206 9.71 16.14 -2.23
CA ARG A 206 10.46 15.14 -3.04
C ARG A 206 10.55 13.78 -2.34
N VAL A 207 10.20 13.76 -1.05
CA VAL A 207 10.16 12.59 -0.20
C VAL A 207 8.77 12.55 0.42
N GLY A 208 7.84 11.89 -0.27
CA GLY A 208 6.50 11.61 0.25
C GLY A 208 6.45 10.27 0.99
N PRO A 209 5.30 9.92 1.57
CA PRO A 209 5.06 8.56 2.06
C PRO A 209 5.31 7.57 0.91
N LYS A 210 5.96 6.44 1.21
CA LYS A 210 6.12 5.37 0.20
C LYS A 210 4.75 4.72 0.01
N LEU A 211 4.08 5.10 -1.07
CA LEU A 211 2.90 4.40 -1.54
C LEU A 211 3.39 3.15 -2.25
N GLU A 212 3.02 1.99 -1.71
CA GLU A 212 3.25 0.73 -2.38
C GLU A 212 1.91 0.20 -2.88
N ARG A 213 1.94 -0.41 -4.06
CA ARG A 213 0.77 -1.09 -4.59
C ARG A 213 0.50 -2.31 -3.71
N MET A 214 -0.72 -2.40 -3.23
CA MET A 214 -1.24 -3.51 -2.47
C MET A 214 -2.27 -4.24 -3.32
N VAL A 215 -2.40 -5.53 -3.05
CA VAL A 215 -3.40 -6.42 -3.64
C VAL A 215 -4.09 -7.15 -2.51
N GLU A 216 -5.41 -7.22 -2.56
CA GLU A 216 -6.22 -7.96 -1.59
C GLU A 216 -7.20 -8.88 -2.31
N LEU A 217 -7.46 -10.05 -1.73
CA LEU A 217 -8.48 -10.97 -2.23
C LEU A 217 -9.86 -10.34 -2.04
N THR A 218 -10.66 -10.30 -3.11
CA THR A 218 -12.02 -9.73 -3.05
C THR A 218 -13.08 -10.81 -2.86
N ILE A 219 -12.80 -12.02 -3.36
CA ILE A 219 -13.63 -13.21 -3.16
C ILE A 219 -13.25 -13.94 -1.87
N PRO A 220 -14.15 -14.70 -1.25
CA PRO A 220 -13.80 -15.54 -0.11
C PRO A 220 -12.94 -16.75 -0.57
N PRO A 221 -12.05 -17.28 0.29
CA PRO A 221 -11.10 -18.34 -0.10
C PRO A 221 -11.74 -19.62 -0.65
N ASP A 222 -12.94 -19.98 -0.22
CA ASP A 222 -13.69 -21.14 -0.68
C ASP A 222 -14.24 -20.99 -2.11
N GLU A 223 -14.33 -19.77 -2.65
CA GLU A 223 -14.74 -19.52 -4.03
C GLU A 223 -13.58 -19.61 -5.04
N ILE A 224 -12.33 -19.71 -4.57
CA ILE A 224 -11.14 -19.73 -5.44
C ILE A 224 -11.18 -20.89 -6.44
N ASP A 225 -11.45 -22.11 -5.96
CA ASP A 225 -11.43 -23.31 -6.80
C ASP A 225 -12.54 -23.29 -7.87
N GLY A 226 -13.64 -22.56 -7.64
CA GLY A 226 -14.69 -22.33 -8.64
C GLY A 226 -14.30 -21.32 -9.71
N MET A 227 -13.43 -20.36 -9.39
CA MET A 227 -13.01 -19.31 -10.31
C MET A 227 -11.76 -19.68 -11.13
N LEU A 228 -10.87 -20.52 -10.59
CA LEU A 228 -9.67 -20.96 -11.31
C LEU A 228 -9.95 -21.57 -12.70
N PRO A 229 -11.00 -22.39 -12.89
CA PRO A 229 -11.39 -22.91 -14.20
C PRO A 229 -11.73 -21.85 -15.26
N THR A 230 -12.12 -20.63 -14.86
CA THR A 230 -12.48 -19.56 -15.80
C THR A 230 -11.28 -18.71 -16.22
N LEU A 231 -10.11 -18.92 -15.61
CA LEU A 231 -8.90 -18.13 -15.84
C LEU A 231 -7.94 -18.81 -16.83
N GLY A 232 -7.02 -18.02 -17.38
CA GLY A 232 -6.02 -18.52 -18.33
C GLY A 232 -6.50 -18.54 -19.79
N ARG A 233 -5.89 -19.41 -20.59
CA ARG A 233 -6.15 -19.50 -22.03
C ARG A 233 -7.36 -20.40 -22.29
N PRO A 234 -8.17 -20.14 -23.32
CA PRO A 234 -9.24 -21.06 -23.72
C PRO A 234 -8.64 -22.40 -24.14
N SER A 235 -9.25 -23.50 -23.69
CA SER A 235 -8.82 -24.87 -24.01
C SER A 235 -10.02 -25.79 -24.11
N LYS A 236 -10.27 -26.33 -25.31
CA LYS A 236 -11.36 -27.29 -25.55
C LYS A 236 -11.19 -28.58 -24.74
N GLN A 237 -9.95 -28.97 -24.41
CA GLN A 237 -9.69 -30.10 -23.51
C GLN A 237 -10.18 -29.79 -22.08
N ALA A 238 -9.96 -28.56 -21.60
CA ALA A 238 -10.44 -28.14 -20.29
C ALA A 238 -11.96 -28.00 -20.25
N ASP A 239 -12.55 -27.43 -21.32
CA ASP A 239 -14.00 -27.33 -21.46
C ASP A 239 -14.67 -28.73 -21.44
N LEU A 240 -14.06 -29.73 -22.09
CA LEU A 240 -14.52 -31.12 -22.06
C LEU A 240 -14.48 -31.72 -20.65
N LEU A 241 -13.38 -31.53 -19.91
CA LEU A 241 -13.26 -32.06 -18.55
C LEU A 241 -14.32 -31.48 -17.62
N LEU A 242 -14.55 -30.16 -17.68
CA LEU A 242 -15.58 -29.48 -16.88
C LEU A 242 -16.99 -29.96 -17.26
N TYR A 243 -17.29 -30.03 -18.55
CA TYR A 243 -18.59 -30.50 -19.03
C TYR A 243 -18.88 -31.93 -18.60
N LEU A 244 -17.91 -32.83 -18.73
CA LEU A 244 -18.06 -34.23 -18.32
C LEU A 244 -18.16 -34.40 -16.80
N SER A 245 -17.56 -33.50 -16.00
CA SER A 245 -17.68 -33.55 -14.54
C SER A 245 -19.03 -33.10 -14.01
N GLU A 246 -19.74 -32.27 -14.78
CA GLU A 246 -21.06 -31.75 -14.45
C GLU A 246 -22.21 -32.62 -14.99
N LEU A 247 -21.90 -33.59 -15.86
CA LEU A 247 -22.88 -34.50 -16.45
C LEU A 247 -23.30 -35.58 -15.45
N ASP A 248 -24.63 -35.75 -15.30
CA ASP A 248 -25.21 -36.84 -14.52
C ASP A 248 -25.05 -38.22 -15.19
N ASP A 249 -24.93 -38.25 -16.53
CA ASP A 249 -24.67 -39.47 -17.29
C ASP A 249 -23.16 -39.78 -17.27
N PRO A 250 -22.72 -40.89 -16.65
CA PRO A 250 -21.29 -41.25 -16.61
C PRO A 250 -20.76 -41.81 -17.93
N LEU A 251 -21.64 -42.07 -18.92
CA LEU A 251 -21.29 -42.70 -20.19
C LEU A 251 -21.97 -42.01 -21.39
N PRO A 252 -21.84 -40.69 -21.56
CA PRO A 252 -22.51 -39.97 -22.64
C PRO A 252 -22.05 -40.44 -24.02
N ALA A 253 -22.94 -40.34 -25.01
CA ALA A 253 -22.59 -40.56 -26.41
C ALA A 253 -21.61 -39.48 -26.90
N LEU A 254 -20.54 -39.88 -27.59
CA LEU A 254 -19.45 -38.99 -28.00
C LEU A 254 -19.96 -37.81 -28.83
N ASP A 255 -20.84 -38.07 -29.81
CA ASP A 255 -21.40 -37.02 -30.67
C ASP A 255 -22.14 -35.93 -29.90
N ASN A 256 -22.85 -36.29 -28.83
CA ASN A 256 -23.56 -35.33 -27.99
C ASN A 256 -22.59 -34.45 -27.21
N VAL A 257 -21.49 -35.03 -26.72
CA VAL A 257 -20.44 -34.29 -26.00
C VAL A 257 -19.72 -33.32 -26.94
N LEU A 258 -19.33 -33.80 -28.13
CA LEU A 258 -18.65 -32.98 -29.14
C LEU A 258 -19.52 -31.80 -29.61
N ALA A 259 -20.82 -32.04 -29.79
CA ALA A 259 -21.77 -30.99 -30.15
C ALA A 259 -21.99 -29.98 -29.01
N ALA A 260 -22.07 -30.44 -27.76
CA ALA A 260 -22.28 -29.57 -26.61
C ALA A 260 -21.08 -28.64 -26.33
N VAL A 261 -19.86 -29.16 -26.41
CA VAL A 261 -18.62 -28.39 -26.18
C VAL A 261 -18.14 -27.64 -27.44
N ASP A 262 -18.78 -27.91 -28.58
CA ASP A 262 -18.41 -27.37 -29.90
C ASP A 262 -16.93 -27.64 -30.20
N CYS A 263 -16.55 -28.91 -30.28
CA CYS A 263 -15.18 -29.32 -30.59
C CYS A 263 -15.10 -30.54 -31.50
N SER A 264 -13.95 -30.71 -32.14
CA SER A 264 -13.63 -31.93 -32.89
C SER A 264 -13.23 -33.07 -31.95
N ILE A 265 -13.02 -34.27 -32.49
CA ILE A 265 -12.53 -35.42 -31.72
C ILE A 265 -11.07 -35.28 -31.24
N SER A 266 -10.29 -34.34 -31.81
CA SER A 266 -8.86 -34.20 -31.50
C SER A 266 -8.58 -33.87 -30.02
N PRO A 267 -9.29 -32.93 -29.37
CA PRO A 267 -9.23 -32.74 -27.92
C PRO A 267 -9.56 -34.00 -27.10
N VAL A 268 -10.54 -34.79 -27.53
CA VAL A 268 -10.91 -36.05 -26.83
C VAL A 268 -9.76 -37.05 -26.92
N ASN A 269 -9.19 -37.25 -28.10
CA ASN A 269 -8.04 -38.15 -28.28
C ASN A 269 -6.85 -37.72 -27.42
N ALA A 270 -6.58 -36.43 -27.29
CA ALA A 270 -5.52 -35.93 -26.43
C ALA A 270 -5.78 -36.21 -24.93
N LEU A 271 -7.05 -36.17 -24.48
CA LEU A 271 -7.42 -36.58 -23.12
C LEU A 271 -7.26 -38.08 -22.91
N VAL A 272 -7.59 -38.89 -23.92
CA VAL A 272 -7.41 -40.35 -23.91
C VAL A 272 -5.92 -40.73 -23.85
N GLU A 273 -5.08 -40.08 -24.65
CA GLU A 273 -3.62 -40.28 -24.63
C GLU A 273 -3.00 -39.94 -23.27
N ARG A 274 -3.57 -38.97 -22.55
CA ARG A 274 -3.18 -38.61 -21.17
C ARG A 274 -3.75 -39.56 -20.12
N GLY A 275 -4.68 -40.44 -20.49
CA GLY A 275 -5.39 -41.34 -19.58
C GLY A 275 -6.41 -40.62 -18.69
N TRP A 276 -6.91 -39.46 -19.11
CA TRP A 276 -7.92 -38.67 -18.37
C TRP A 276 -9.35 -38.96 -18.82
N ALA A 277 -9.50 -39.57 -20.00
CA ALA A 277 -10.76 -40.09 -20.50
C ALA A 277 -10.54 -41.42 -21.22
N GLU A 278 -11.62 -42.18 -21.42
CA GLU A 278 -11.61 -43.43 -22.17
C GLU A 278 -12.74 -43.42 -23.21
N LEU A 279 -12.39 -43.79 -24.46
CA LEU A 279 -13.36 -44.00 -25.53
C LEU A 279 -13.81 -45.45 -25.53
N ILE A 280 -15.12 -45.64 -25.46
CA ILE A 280 -15.76 -46.95 -25.57
C ILE A 280 -16.26 -47.07 -27.00
N PRO A 281 -15.73 -48.05 -27.78
CA PRO A 281 -16.06 -48.17 -29.20
C PRO A 281 -17.56 -48.46 -29.39
N PRO A 282 -18.11 -48.08 -30.55
CA PRO A 282 -19.49 -48.43 -30.88
C PRO A 282 -19.66 -49.95 -30.91
N GLN A 283 -20.78 -50.43 -30.40
CA GLN A 283 -21.06 -51.86 -30.31
C GLN A 283 -22.50 -52.16 -30.70
N THR A 284 -22.68 -53.17 -31.54
CA THR A 284 -24.00 -53.76 -31.78
C THR A 284 -24.37 -54.63 -30.59
N ARG A 285 -25.54 -54.39 -30.00
CA ARG A 285 -26.13 -55.24 -28.98
C ARG A 285 -27.36 -55.96 -29.52
N LEU A 286 -27.56 -57.15 -28.98
CA LEU A 286 -28.75 -57.94 -29.18
C LEU A 286 -29.52 -57.96 -27.87
N ASP A 287 -30.83 -57.79 -27.96
CA ASP A 287 -31.74 -58.00 -26.85
C ASP A 287 -32.81 -59.03 -27.21
N MET A 288 -33.18 -59.81 -26.21
CA MET A 288 -34.27 -60.76 -26.34
C MET A 288 -35.59 -60.06 -26.02
N PRO A 289 -36.61 -60.14 -26.90
CA PRO A 289 -37.93 -59.59 -26.64
C PRO A 289 -38.49 -60.12 -25.30
N PRO A 290 -39.20 -59.28 -24.51
CA PRO A 290 -39.68 -59.66 -23.18
C PRO A 290 -40.48 -60.97 -23.15
N ALA A 291 -41.27 -61.23 -24.20
CA ALA A 291 -42.08 -62.44 -24.34
C ALA A 291 -41.25 -63.74 -24.42
N LEU A 292 -39.98 -63.65 -24.85
CA LEU A 292 -39.09 -64.78 -25.02
C LEU A 292 -38.08 -64.94 -23.87
N ARG A 293 -37.98 -63.95 -22.97
CA ARG A 293 -37.08 -63.97 -21.80
C ARG A 293 -37.48 -64.98 -20.72
N ASP A 294 -38.73 -65.44 -20.73
CA ASP A 294 -39.22 -66.43 -19.76
C ASP A 294 -38.57 -67.80 -19.99
N ASN A 295 -37.90 -68.33 -18.97
CA ASN A 295 -37.25 -69.64 -18.99
C ASN A 295 -38.22 -70.82 -18.91
N SER A 296 -39.52 -70.60 -18.75
CA SER A 296 -40.53 -71.65 -18.60
C SER A 296 -40.78 -72.47 -19.89
N ALA A 297 -40.67 -71.84 -21.07
CA ALA A 297 -40.91 -72.48 -22.36
C ALA A 297 -39.63 -73.12 -22.92
N PRO A 298 -39.63 -74.42 -23.30
CA PRO A 298 -38.49 -75.08 -23.92
C PRO A 298 -38.07 -74.38 -25.22
N LEU A 299 -36.76 -74.25 -25.48
CA LEU A 299 -36.24 -73.53 -26.64
C LEU A 299 -36.62 -74.20 -27.98
N GLU A 300 -36.89 -75.50 -27.95
CA GLU A 300 -37.40 -76.31 -29.05
C GLU A 300 -38.79 -75.86 -29.52
N THR A 301 -39.53 -75.13 -28.69
CA THR A 301 -40.83 -74.54 -29.08
C THR A 301 -40.70 -73.22 -29.84
N ILE A 302 -39.50 -72.63 -29.85
CA ILE A 302 -39.21 -71.32 -30.44
C ILE A 302 -38.52 -71.47 -31.80
N THR A 303 -37.61 -72.44 -31.91
CA THR A 303 -36.85 -72.76 -33.13
C THR A 303 -36.37 -74.22 -33.10
N ASP A 304 -36.34 -74.86 -34.27
CA ASP A 304 -35.83 -76.22 -34.45
C ASP A 304 -34.30 -76.26 -34.66
N SER A 305 -33.66 -75.11 -34.87
CA SER A 305 -32.21 -75.00 -35.13
C SER A 305 -31.39 -75.12 -33.84
N PRO A 306 -30.51 -76.12 -33.69
CA PRO A 306 -29.67 -76.27 -32.50
C PRO A 306 -28.71 -75.09 -32.28
N ALA A 307 -28.30 -74.40 -33.35
CA ALA A 307 -27.45 -73.22 -33.28
C ALA A 307 -28.22 -72.02 -32.70
N GLU A 308 -29.44 -71.79 -33.17
CA GLU A 308 -30.32 -70.74 -32.64
C GLU A 308 -30.70 -70.99 -31.17
N GLN A 309 -30.99 -72.25 -30.81
CA GLN A 309 -31.27 -72.62 -29.41
C GLN A 309 -30.09 -72.29 -28.49
N LYS A 310 -28.84 -72.50 -28.91
CA LYS A 310 -27.65 -72.11 -28.11
C LYS A 310 -27.60 -70.60 -27.85
N VAL A 311 -27.85 -69.78 -28.87
CA VAL A 311 -27.87 -68.32 -28.74
C VAL A 311 -28.97 -67.87 -27.80
N LEU A 312 -30.19 -68.34 -28.02
CA LEU A 312 -31.35 -67.99 -27.20
C LEU A 312 -31.17 -68.45 -25.75
N GLY A 313 -30.60 -69.64 -25.53
CA GLY A 313 -30.27 -70.15 -24.20
C GLY A 313 -29.22 -69.31 -23.47
N TYR A 314 -28.14 -68.92 -24.16
CA TYR A 314 -27.11 -68.03 -23.59
C TYR A 314 -27.70 -66.67 -23.21
N MET A 315 -28.47 -66.05 -24.11
CA MET A 315 -29.09 -64.75 -23.86
C MET A 315 -30.15 -64.80 -22.75
N ARG A 316 -30.96 -65.87 -22.66
CA ARG A 316 -31.86 -66.10 -21.52
C ARG A 316 -31.11 -66.20 -20.19
N GLY A 317 -29.97 -66.87 -20.18
CA GLY A 317 -29.11 -66.99 -19.01
C GLY A 317 -28.54 -65.65 -18.52
N GLN A 318 -28.28 -64.71 -19.43
CA GLN A 318 -27.78 -63.38 -19.09
C GLN A 318 -28.90 -62.40 -18.66
N GLY A 319 -30.10 -62.53 -19.22
CA GLY A 319 -31.28 -61.76 -18.82
C GLY A 319 -31.19 -60.24 -19.10
N ARG A 320 -30.22 -59.80 -19.91
CA ARG A 320 -29.97 -58.41 -20.29
C ARG A 320 -29.52 -58.34 -21.75
N PRO A 321 -29.60 -57.16 -22.41
CA PRO A 321 -28.99 -56.97 -23.72
C PRO A 321 -27.49 -57.28 -23.66
N MET A 322 -26.94 -57.92 -24.70
CA MET A 322 -25.54 -58.37 -24.74
C MET A 322 -24.86 -57.94 -26.05
N PRO A 323 -23.54 -57.63 -26.04
CA PRO A 323 -22.81 -57.33 -27.27
C PRO A 323 -22.77 -58.51 -28.24
N LEU A 324 -22.94 -58.25 -29.53
CA LEU A 324 -22.92 -59.25 -30.61
C LEU A 324 -21.64 -60.11 -30.56
N VAL A 325 -20.48 -59.46 -30.44
CA VAL A 325 -19.17 -60.13 -30.39
C VAL A 325 -19.11 -61.16 -29.25
N GLN A 326 -19.57 -60.80 -28.05
CA GLN A 326 -19.58 -61.71 -26.90
C GLN A 326 -20.53 -62.90 -27.10
N ILE A 327 -21.65 -62.71 -27.80
CA ILE A 327 -22.58 -63.79 -28.11
C ILE A 327 -21.94 -64.77 -29.09
N LEU A 328 -21.33 -64.27 -30.17
CA LEU A 328 -20.66 -65.09 -31.17
C LEU A 328 -19.51 -65.91 -30.53
N GLU A 329 -18.69 -65.27 -29.70
CA GLU A 329 -17.59 -65.93 -28.98
C GLU A 329 -18.09 -67.00 -27.99
N ALA A 330 -19.13 -66.71 -27.21
CA ALA A 330 -19.62 -67.62 -26.18
C ALA A 330 -20.39 -68.83 -26.75
N THR A 331 -21.04 -68.66 -27.90
CA THR A 331 -21.91 -69.69 -28.49
C THR A 331 -21.27 -70.43 -29.66
N ALA A 332 -20.17 -69.88 -30.21
CA ALA A 332 -19.45 -70.38 -31.37
C ALA A 332 -20.35 -70.59 -32.61
N VAL A 333 -21.34 -69.71 -32.78
CA VAL A 333 -22.20 -69.66 -33.97
C VAL A 333 -21.69 -68.60 -34.94
N ASP A 334 -22.14 -68.67 -36.19
CA ASP A 334 -21.88 -67.65 -37.19
C ASP A 334 -22.87 -66.47 -37.11
N GLU A 335 -22.51 -65.34 -37.72
CA GLU A 335 -23.37 -64.15 -37.74
C GLU A 335 -24.67 -64.40 -38.53
N SER A 336 -24.67 -65.30 -39.52
CA SER A 336 -25.91 -65.68 -40.24
C SER A 336 -26.98 -66.26 -39.32
N THR A 337 -26.60 -67.03 -38.31
CA THR A 337 -27.55 -67.53 -37.30
C THR A 337 -28.20 -66.38 -36.50
N ILE A 338 -27.43 -65.30 -36.26
CA ILE A 338 -27.95 -64.11 -35.60
C ILE A 338 -28.91 -63.36 -36.53
N ASP A 339 -28.55 -63.21 -37.80
CA ASP A 339 -29.39 -62.54 -38.79
C ASP A 339 -30.74 -63.24 -38.94
N ASP A 340 -30.75 -64.58 -38.99
CA ASP A 340 -31.97 -65.39 -39.00
C ASP A 340 -32.83 -65.13 -37.75
N LEU A 341 -32.21 -65.10 -36.56
CA LEU A 341 -32.91 -64.81 -35.31
C LEU A 341 -33.50 -63.40 -35.27
N VAL A 342 -32.82 -62.41 -35.86
CA VAL A 342 -33.31 -61.04 -35.97
C VAL A 342 -34.44 -60.94 -36.99
N GLU A 343 -34.32 -61.57 -38.16
CA GLU A 343 -35.35 -61.61 -39.21
C GLU A 343 -36.66 -62.23 -38.69
N HIS A 344 -36.55 -63.33 -37.94
CA HIS A 344 -37.70 -63.99 -37.31
C HIS A 344 -38.18 -63.30 -36.03
N LYS A 345 -37.67 -62.10 -35.71
CA LYS A 345 -38.03 -61.27 -34.53
C LYS A 345 -37.86 -62.00 -33.20
N ARG A 346 -36.93 -62.95 -33.14
CA ARG A 346 -36.55 -63.67 -31.93
C ARG A 346 -35.49 -62.90 -31.13
N LEU A 347 -34.70 -62.06 -31.81
CA LEU A 347 -33.81 -61.07 -31.22
C LEU A 347 -34.08 -59.69 -31.83
N ALA A 348 -33.78 -58.65 -31.07
CA ALA A 348 -33.75 -57.26 -31.53
C ALA A 348 -32.31 -56.78 -31.57
N ARG A 349 -31.88 -56.25 -32.71
CA ARG A 349 -30.56 -55.64 -32.90
C ARG A 349 -30.68 -54.13 -32.72
N PHE A 350 -29.78 -53.56 -31.92
CA PHE A 350 -29.63 -52.11 -31.80
C PHE A 350 -28.16 -51.76 -31.63
N ASP A 351 -27.77 -50.62 -32.19
CA ASP A 351 -26.39 -50.15 -32.13
C ASP A 351 -26.24 -49.12 -31.02
N GLU A 352 -25.26 -49.31 -30.16
CA GLU A 352 -24.83 -48.29 -29.23
C GLU A 352 -23.76 -47.42 -29.91
N PRO A 353 -23.91 -46.09 -29.88
CA PRO A 353 -22.91 -45.19 -30.44
C PRO A 353 -21.61 -45.27 -29.62
N GLU A 354 -20.54 -44.71 -30.18
CA GLU A 354 -19.30 -44.49 -29.46
C GLU A 354 -19.56 -43.62 -28.21
N ARG A 355 -19.01 -44.02 -27.06
CA ARG A 355 -19.22 -43.34 -25.78
C ARG A 355 -17.90 -42.87 -25.18
N LEU A 356 -17.99 -41.88 -24.31
CA LEU A 356 -16.85 -41.30 -23.62
C LEU A 356 -17.08 -41.38 -22.11
N THR A 357 -16.05 -41.72 -21.35
CA THR A 357 -16.09 -41.66 -19.87
C THR A 357 -14.86 -40.97 -19.32
N LEU A 358 -15.01 -40.31 -18.17
CA LEU A 358 -13.89 -39.75 -17.41
C LEU A 358 -13.21 -40.85 -16.59
N THR A 359 -11.90 -40.94 -16.73
CA THR A 359 -11.04 -41.77 -15.86
C THR A 359 -10.36 -40.93 -14.78
N LEU A 360 -10.24 -39.61 -14.99
CA LEU A 360 -9.70 -38.67 -14.02
C LEU A 360 -10.68 -38.51 -12.83
N PRO A 361 -10.22 -38.66 -11.57
CA PRO A 361 -11.06 -38.44 -10.40
C PRO A 361 -11.55 -36.99 -10.33
N THR A 362 -12.79 -36.78 -9.85
CA THR A 362 -13.44 -35.46 -9.82
C THR A 362 -12.62 -34.40 -9.06
N ASN A 363 -11.91 -34.79 -8.00
CA ASN A 363 -11.09 -33.87 -7.21
C ASN A 363 -9.86 -33.35 -7.96
N ASP A 364 -9.38 -34.09 -8.97
CA ASP A 364 -8.18 -33.74 -9.73
C ASP A 364 -8.51 -32.91 -10.99
N ILE A 365 -9.80 -32.76 -11.31
CA ILE A 365 -10.27 -32.06 -12.52
C ILE A 365 -9.86 -30.59 -12.50
N VAL A 366 -9.97 -29.92 -11.35
CA VAL A 366 -9.61 -28.50 -11.23
C VAL A 366 -8.12 -28.30 -11.54
N GLU A 367 -7.24 -29.14 -11.00
CA GLU A 367 -5.79 -29.08 -11.28
C GLU A 367 -5.46 -29.39 -12.75
N ALA A 368 -6.14 -30.39 -13.34
CA ALA A 368 -5.99 -30.69 -14.77
C ALA A 368 -6.44 -29.51 -15.66
N VAL A 369 -7.51 -28.82 -15.29
CA VAL A 369 -7.98 -27.60 -15.99
C VAL A 369 -6.97 -26.47 -15.84
N ILE A 370 -6.43 -26.25 -14.64
CA ILE A 370 -5.39 -25.25 -14.37
C ILE A 370 -4.16 -25.50 -15.26
N GLU A 371 -3.74 -26.76 -15.40
CA GLU A 371 -2.64 -27.16 -16.28
C GLU A 371 -2.96 -26.82 -17.74
N LEU A 372 -4.09 -27.29 -18.25
CA LEU A 372 -4.49 -27.13 -19.65
C LEU A 372 -4.69 -25.66 -20.07
N ARG A 373 -5.13 -24.80 -19.15
CA ARG A 373 -5.31 -23.36 -19.38
C ARG A 373 -4.06 -22.54 -19.11
N TYR A 374 -2.98 -23.15 -18.62
CA TYR A 374 -1.78 -22.47 -18.12
C TYR A 374 -2.12 -21.42 -17.05
N ALA A 375 -3.00 -21.79 -16.13
CA ALA A 375 -3.54 -20.90 -15.10
C ALA A 375 -2.79 -20.97 -13.74
N HIS A 376 -1.73 -21.78 -13.64
CA HIS A 376 -0.91 -21.96 -12.42
C HIS A 376 -0.52 -20.62 -11.77
N LYS A 377 -0.03 -19.67 -12.55
CA LYS A 377 0.36 -18.33 -12.06
C LYS A 377 -0.79 -17.51 -11.44
N TYR A 378 -2.05 -17.81 -11.79
CA TYR A 378 -3.21 -17.18 -11.17
C TYR A 378 -3.57 -17.92 -9.88
N ALA A 379 -3.53 -19.26 -9.90
CA ALA A 379 -3.73 -20.10 -8.73
C ALA A 379 -2.76 -19.77 -7.60
N ASP A 380 -1.47 -19.64 -7.91
CA ASP A 380 -0.45 -19.31 -6.92
C ASP A 380 -0.71 -17.97 -6.24
N VAL A 381 -1.16 -16.96 -6.99
CA VAL A 381 -1.50 -15.65 -6.44
C VAL A 381 -2.71 -15.74 -5.52
N LEU A 382 -3.80 -16.37 -5.96
CA LEU A 382 -5.02 -16.45 -5.17
C LEU A 382 -4.82 -17.27 -3.90
N ARG A 383 -4.08 -18.39 -3.99
CA ARG A 383 -3.71 -19.22 -2.83
C ARG A 383 -2.79 -18.47 -1.86
N LEU A 384 -1.82 -17.70 -2.36
CA LEU A 384 -0.99 -16.84 -1.51
C LEU A 384 -1.83 -15.82 -0.76
N LEU A 385 -2.73 -15.11 -1.46
CA LEU A 385 -3.58 -14.09 -0.84
C LEU A 385 -4.59 -14.68 0.15
N ALA A 386 -5.07 -15.90 -0.09
CA ALA A 386 -5.96 -16.61 0.83
C ALA A 386 -5.30 -16.98 2.17
N LEU A 387 -3.97 -17.07 2.21
CA LEU A 387 -3.20 -17.35 3.43
C LEU A 387 -2.91 -16.09 4.25
N GLU A 388 -3.07 -14.91 3.68
CA GLU A 388 -2.70 -13.64 4.30
C GLU A 388 -3.97 -12.91 4.77
N ASP A 389 -3.99 -12.49 6.04
CA ASP A 389 -5.09 -11.73 6.61
C ASP A 389 -5.01 -10.25 6.18
N GLY A 390 -5.42 -9.96 4.94
CA GLY A 390 -5.64 -8.61 4.41
C GLY A 390 -4.76 -8.21 3.21
N PRO A 391 -4.63 -6.91 2.92
CA PRO A 391 -3.91 -6.42 1.74
C PRO A 391 -2.41 -6.78 1.78
N VAL A 392 -1.94 -7.39 0.70
CA VAL A 392 -0.55 -7.84 0.53
C VAL A 392 0.19 -6.92 -0.44
N TRP A 393 1.46 -6.62 -0.14
CA TRP A 393 2.29 -5.82 -1.03
C TRP A 393 2.58 -6.54 -2.36
N VAL A 394 2.37 -5.87 -3.49
CA VAL A 394 2.59 -6.43 -4.84
C VAL A 394 3.97 -7.04 -5.03
N GLY A 395 5.02 -6.43 -4.47
CA GLY A 395 6.37 -6.99 -4.61
C GLY A 395 6.58 -8.29 -3.81
N TRP A 396 5.80 -8.54 -2.77
CA TRP A 396 5.79 -9.83 -2.06
C TRP A 396 5.14 -10.89 -2.93
N VAL A 397 4.02 -10.55 -3.58
CA VAL A 397 3.36 -11.44 -4.55
C VAL A 397 4.31 -11.83 -5.68
N TYR A 398 5.05 -10.88 -6.26
CA TYR A 398 6.07 -11.17 -7.28
C TYR A 398 7.26 -11.97 -6.77
N ALA A 399 7.61 -11.85 -5.49
CA ALA A 399 8.72 -12.60 -4.90
C ALA A 399 8.34 -14.05 -4.59
N GLN A 400 7.06 -14.31 -4.30
CA GLN A 400 6.54 -15.63 -3.93
C GLN A 400 5.89 -16.38 -5.10
N THR A 401 5.60 -15.70 -6.21
CA THR A 401 4.89 -16.27 -7.37
C THR A 401 5.52 -15.80 -8.68
N GLU A 402 5.20 -16.47 -9.80
CA GLU A 402 5.60 -16.02 -11.14
C GLU A 402 4.70 -14.89 -11.69
N ALA A 403 3.99 -14.19 -10.81
CA ALA A 403 3.06 -13.14 -11.21
C ALA A 403 3.77 -11.92 -11.82
N THR A 404 3.07 -11.28 -12.74
CA THR A 404 3.44 -10.00 -13.33
C THR A 404 2.30 -9.01 -13.14
N LEU A 405 2.53 -7.73 -13.47
CA LEU A 405 1.46 -6.73 -13.43
C LEU A 405 0.27 -7.13 -14.31
N ASN A 406 0.53 -7.83 -15.44
CA ASN A 406 -0.54 -8.31 -16.30
C ASN A 406 -1.34 -9.44 -15.65
N THR A 407 -0.67 -10.33 -14.90
CA THR A 407 -1.32 -11.39 -14.13
C THR A 407 -2.30 -10.79 -13.12
N LEU A 408 -1.86 -9.78 -12.37
CA LEU A 408 -2.69 -9.09 -11.38
C LEU A 408 -3.85 -8.33 -12.04
N LYS A 409 -3.62 -7.65 -13.17
CA LYS A 409 -4.72 -7.00 -13.91
C LYS A 409 -5.78 -7.98 -14.37
N THR A 410 -5.40 -9.14 -14.91
CA THR A 410 -6.36 -10.17 -15.31
C THR A 410 -7.19 -10.67 -14.11
N LEU A 411 -6.57 -10.82 -12.94
CA LEU A 411 -7.29 -11.19 -11.73
C LEU A 411 -8.23 -10.07 -11.25
N GLU A 412 -7.82 -8.82 -11.34
CA GLU A 412 -8.65 -7.66 -11.00
C GLU A 412 -9.85 -7.51 -11.96
N ASP A 413 -9.61 -7.66 -13.27
CA ASP A 413 -10.65 -7.64 -14.31
C ASP A 413 -11.65 -8.81 -14.13
N ALA A 414 -11.18 -9.94 -13.61
CA ALA A 414 -12.02 -11.09 -13.26
C ALA A 414 -12.76 -10.92 -11.92
N GLY A 415 -12.53 -9.84 -11.18
CA GLY A 415 -13.14 -9.58 -9.88
C GLY A 415 -12.56 -10.40 -8.71
N ALA A 416 -11.46 -11.11 -8.95
CA ALA A 416 -10.81 -11.97 -7.96
C ALA A 416 -10.11 -11.19 -6.85
N ILE A 417 -9.49 -10.07 -7.23
CA ILE A 417 -8.66 -9.24 -6.37
C ILE A 417 -8.99 -7.77 -6.61
N SER A 418 -8.62 -6.93 -5.65
CA SER A 418 -8.61 -5.48 -5.80
C SER A 418 -7.20 -4.95 -5.65
N MET A 419 -6.83 -3.97 -6.48
CA MET A 419 -5.55 -3.28 -6.34
C MET A 419 -5.75 -1.88 -5.75
N GLY A 420 -4.93 -1.54 -4.77
CA GLY A 420 -4.93 -0.23 -4.12
C GLY A 420 -3.53 0.31 -3.90
N GLU A 421 -3.46 1.58 -3.51
CA GLU A 421 -2.23 2.16 -2.96
C GLU A 421 -2.40 2.34 -1.47
N ALA A 422 -1.56 1.67 -0.68
CA ALA A 422 -1.51 1.88 0.76
C ALA A 422 -0.20 2.55 1.17
N ARG A 423 -0.27 3.39 2.21
CA ARG A 423 0.92 3.94 2.85
C ARG A 423 1.62 2.82 3.61
N ARG A 424 2.85 2.49 3.21
CA ARG A 424 3.73 1.65 4.02
C ARG A 424 4.67 2.55 4.82
N TRP A 425 4.52 2.55 6.13
CA TRP A 425 5.47 3.21 7.03
C TRP A 425 6.82 2.53 6.88
N ARG A 426 7.87 3.31 6.60
CA ARG A 426 9.24 2.84 6.72
C ARG A 426 9.61 2.83 8.20
N ASP A 427 9.19 1.78 8.91
CA ASP A 427 9.54 1.62 10.32
C ASP A 427 10.98 1.06 10.41
N PRO A 428 11.95 1.82 10.96
CA PRO A 428 13.33 1.34 11.15
C PRO A 428 13.44 0.14 12.09
N LEU A 429 12.36 -0.17 12.83
CA LEU A 429 12.24 -1.30 13.74
C LEU A 429 11.52 -2.51 13.11
N ALA A 430 10.97 -2.39 11.90
CA ALA A 430 10.29 -3.48 11.21
C ALA A 430 11.25 -4.68 11.00
N GLY A 431 10.80 -5.87 11.39
CA GLY A 431 11.59 -7.12 11.26
C GLY A 431 12.51 -7.44 12.44
N ARG A 432 12.55 -6.60 13.48
CA ARG A 432 13.20 -6.97 14.75
C ARG A 432 12.22 -7.75 15.64
N GLY A 433 12.57 -8.98 15.98
CA GLY A 433 11.83 -9.77 16.96
C GLY A 433 12.14 -9.27 18.37
N PHE A 434 11.14 -8.74 19.07
CA PHE A 434 11.28 -8.31 20.46
C PHE A 434 10.63 -9.34 21.38
N THR A 435 11.37 -9.86 22.36
CA THR A 435 10.79 -10.60 23.48
C THR A 435 10.18 -9.60 24.46
N LEU A 436 8.86 -9.70 24.71
CA LEU A 436 8.17 -8.80 25.64
C LEU A 436 8.83 -8.83 27.02
N ASP A 437 9.31 -7.67 27.49
CA ASP A 437 10.01 -7.53 28.76
C ASP A 437 9.02 -7.19 29.89
N THR A 438 8.78 -8.14 30.81
CA THR A 438 7.96 -7.92 32.00
C THR A 438 8.68 -7.07 33.05
N PRO A 439 8.01 -6.12 33.74
CA PRO A 439 8.67 -5.24 34.71
C PRO A 439 9.36 -6.05 35.82
N PRO A 440 10.69 -5.97 35.99
CA PRO A 440 11.34 -6.60 37.14
C PRO A 440 10.86 -5.95 38.44
N LYS A 441 10.91 -6.69 39.55
CA LYS A 441 10.69 -6.12 40.88
C LYS A 441 11.85 -5.16 41.20
N LEU A 442 11.52 -3.95 41.64
CA LEU A 442 12.52 -2.98 42.05
C LEU A 442 13.21 -3.42 43.35
N THR A 443 14.49 -3.10 43.48
CA THR A 443 15.17 -3.17 44.79
C THR A 443 14.61 -2.10 45.72
N ALA A 444 14.89 -2.20 47.03
CA ALA A 444 14.43 -1.21 47.99
C ALA A 444 14.92 0.21 47.66
N GLU A 445 16.18 0.35 47.23
CA GLU A 445 16.75 1.63 46.81
C GLU A 445 16.07 2.18 45.55
N GLN A 446 15.86 1.34 44.54
CA GLN A 446 15.16 1.72 43.31
C GLN A 446 13.69 2.11 43.59
N GLN A 447 13.03 1.41 44.51
CA GLN A 447 11.66 1.68 44.90
C GLN A 447 11.55 3.05 45.58
N ALA A 448 12.46 3.37 46.50
CA ALA A 448 12.51 4.69 47.14
C ALA A 448 12.72 5.82 46.12
N VAL A 449 13.65 5.63 45.17
CA VAL A 449 13.87 6.57 44.06
C VAL A 449 12.61 6.73 43.21
N TRP A 450 11.96 5.62 42.85
CA TRP A 450 10.75 5.64 42.04
C TRP A 450 9.60 6.37 42.74
N GLU A 451 9.42 6.15 44.04
CA GLU A 451 8.40 6.83 44.84
C GLU A 451 8.62 8.35 44.86
N GLU A 452 9.86 8.81 45.04
CA GLU A 452 10.18 10.24 45.00
C GLU A 452 9.89 10.87 43.63
N VAL A 453 10.29 10.20 42.55
CA VAL A 453 10.02 10.64 41.17
C VAL A 453 8.51 10.68 40.90
N ALA A 454 7.78 9.62 41.27
CA ALA A 454 6.35 9.51 41.05
C ALA A 454 5.54 10.55 41.84
N GLN A 455 5.89 10.79 43.12
CA GLN A 455 5.24 11.81 43.95
C GLN A 455 5.49 13.22 43.42
N THR A 456 6.73 13.51 43.00
CA THR A 456 7.07 14.82 42.43
C THR A 456 6.33 15.06 41.12
N TRP A 457 6.20 14.03 40.28
CA TRP A 457 5.43 14.10 39.04
C TRP A 457 3.94 14.39 39.30
N GLN A 458 3.33 13.64 40.23
CA GLN A 458 1.91 13.80 40.57
C GLN A 458 1.59 15.18 41.17
N SER A 459 2.50 15.72 41.99
CA SER A 459 2.32 17.04 42.61
C SER A 459 2.49 18.22 41.63
N LYS A 460 2.91 17.98 40.38
CA LYS A 460 3.22 19.01 39.36
C LYS A 460 4.15 20.12 39.87
N SER A 461 4.99 19.82 40.85
CA SER A 461 5.88 20.79 41.47
C SER A 461 7.06 21.09 40.53
N VAL A 462 6.90 22.15 39.72
CA VAL A 462 7.91 22.62 38.74
C VAL A 462 9.28 22.87 39.38
N TYR A 463 9.32 23.24 40.67
CA TYR A 463 10.54 23.56 41.42
C TYR A 463 11.44 22.35 41.77
N LYS A 464 11.02 21.11 41.46
CA LYS A 464 11.80 19.87 41.74
C LYS A 464 12.24 19.13 40.46
N LEU A 465 12.14 19.77 39.30
CA LEU A 465 12.69 19.26 38.03
C LEU A 465 13.94 20.10 37.76
N PRO A 466 15.17 19.55 37.77
CA PRO A 466 15.59 18.23 37.29
C PRO A 466 16.01 17.20 38.36
N PHE A 467 15.93 15.90 38.02
CA PHE A 467 16.48 14.79 38.82
C PHE A 467 17.83 14.31 38.28
N LEU A 468 18.80 14.09 39.18
CA LEU A 468 20.03 13.37 38.88
C LEU A 468 19.97 11.96 39.47
N LEU A 469 19.82 10.95 38.61
CA LEU A 469 19.85 9.55 39.03
C LEU A 469 21.30 9.03 39.07
N HIS A 470 21.91 9.02 40.25
CA HIS A 470 23.27 8.54 40.44
C HIS A 470 23.30 7.01 40.69
N GLY A 471 24.19 6.31 39.99
CA GLY A 471 24.40 4.88 40.21
C GLY A 471 25.38 4.28 39.19
N VAL A 472 26.10 3.24 39.58
CA VAL A 472 27.03 2.51 38.68
C VAL A 472 26.30 1.81 37.55
N THR A 473 27.00 1.41 36.48
CA THR A 473 26.42 0.56 35.43
C THR A 473 25.89 -0.74 36.03
N GLY A 474 24.75 -1.24 35.55
CA GLY A 474 24.12 -2.45 36.10
C GLY A 474 23.27 -2.25 37.36
N SER A 475 23.30 -1.07 38.01
CA SER A 475 22.42 -0.73 39.15
C SER A 475 20.92 -0.61 38.81
N GLY A 476 20.55 -0.77 37.53
CA GLY A 476 19.16 -0.75 37.08
C GLY A 476 18.55 0.64 36.84
N LYS A 477 19.37 1.70 36.68
CA LYS A 477 18.90 3.05 36.30
C LYS A 477 17.91 3.05 35.13
N THR A 478 18.18 2.24 34.11
CA THR A 478 17.32 2.09 32.92
C THR A 478 15.89 1.70 33.30
N GLU A 479 15.69 0.87 34.32
CA GLU A 479 14.35 0.46 34.75
C GLU A 479 13.55 1.64 35.31
N ILE A 480 14.21 2.54 36.05
CA ILE A 480 13.58 3.77 36.54
C ILE A 480 13.15 4.67 35.36
N TYR A 481 13.97 4.78 34.31
CA TYR A 481 13.62 5.53 33.10
C TYR A 481 12.41 4.90 32.38
N LEU A 482 12.40 3.59 32.20
CA LEU A 482 11.28 2.88 31.56
C LEU A 482 9.99 3.03 32.37
N ARG A 483 10.04 3.02 33.70
CA ARG A 483 8.87 3.27 34.54
C ARG A 483 8.37 4.70 34.44
N ALA A 484 9.27 5.68 34.39
CA ALA A 484 8.91 7.08 34.16
C ALA A 484 8.21 7.28 32.81
N ILE A 485 8.75 6.66 31.75
CA ILE A 485 8.13 6.65 30.42
C ILE A 485 6.74 6.00 30.47
N ALA A 486 6.61 4.84 31.12
CA ALA A 486 5.33 4.15 31.26
C ALA A 486 4.27 5.02 31.97
N ALA A 487 4.66 5.71 33.05
CA ALA A 487 3.76 6.61 33.79
C ALA A 487 3.33 7.81 32.94
N ALA A 488 4.25 8.43 32.18
CA ALA A 488 3.93 9.51 31.25
C ALA A 488 2.95 9.05 30.15
N LEU A 489 3.20 7.88 29.57
CA LEU A 489 2.32 7.28 28.54
C LEU A 489 0.94 6.91 29.09
N GLN A 490 0.84 6.47 30.35
CA GLN A 490 -0.44 6.22 31.03
C GLN A 490 -1.22 7.52 31.30
N ALA A 491 -0.53 8.63 31.51
CA ALA A 491 -1.13 9.96 31.64
C ALA A 491 -1.51 10.59 30.28
N GLY A 492 -1.38 9.85 29.16
CA GLY A 492 -1.67 10.35 27.82
C GLY A 492 -0.61 11.32 27.27
N GLN A 493 0.57 11.38 27.89
CA GLN A 493 1.68 12.24 27.48
C GLN A 493 2.70 11.45 26.64
N SER A 494 3.56 12.16 25.92
CA SER A 494 4.71 11.59 25.20
C SER A 494 5.99 11.67 26.05
N ALA A 495 7.02 10.92 25.65
CA ALA A 495 8.33 10.93 26.31
C ALA A 495 9.45 10.98 25.26
N ILE A 496 10.51 11.74 25.56
CA ILE A 496 11.74 11.80 24.76
C ILE A 496 12.85 11.11 25.56
N PHE A 497 13.50 10.13 24.95
CA PHE A 497 14.63 9.42 25.56
C PHE A 497 15.89 9.58 24.70
N LEU A 498 16.82 10.42 25.16
CA LEU A 498 18.05 10.74 24.44
C LEU A 498 19.17 9.80 24.89
N VAL A 499 19.90 9.24 23.93
CA VAL A 499 21.05 8.34 24.16
C VAL A 499 22.32 8.88 23.49
N PRO A 500 23.53 8.63 24.04
CA PRO A 500 24.74 9.34 23.61
C PRO A 500 25.30 8.93 22.23
N GLU A 501 25.07 7.71 21.73
CA GLU A 501 25.68 7.26 20.46
C GLU A 501 25.04 5.98 19.87
N ILE A 502 25.26 5.73 18.57
CA ILE A 502 24.62 4.65 17.79
C ILE A 502 24.97 3.24 18.32
N THR A 503 26.20 3.04 18.79
CA THR A 503 26.70 1.75 19.29
C THR A 503 26.06 1.31 20.62
N LEU A 504 25.59 2.26 21.43
CA LEU A 504 24.79 2.00 22.65
C LEU A 504 23.27 2.01 22.39
N ALA A 505 22.85 2.40 21.18
CA ALA A 505 21.46 2.54 20.81
C ALA A 505 20.79 1.18 20.56
N THR A 506 21.45 0.19 19.93
CA THR A 506 20.79 -1.08 19.58
C THR A 506 20.19 -1.79 20.79
N GLN A 507 20.96 -2.05 21.84
CA GLN A 507 20.45 -2.73 23.05
C GLN A 507 19.40 -1.91 23.80
N THR A 508 19.59 -0.59 23.87
CA THR A 508 18.65 0.30 24.57
C THR A 508 17.33 0.43 23.80
N VAL A 509 17.41 0.57 22.47
CA VAL A 509 16.26 0.61 21.56
C VAL A 509 15.51 -0.72 21.61
N ASP A 510 16.21 -1.85 21.58
CA ASP A 510 15.56 -3.16 21.65
C ASP A 510 14.80 -3.32 22.97
N ARG A 511 15.39 -2.87 24.09
CA ARG A 511 14.73 -2.91 25.40
C ARG A 511 13.54 -1.95 25.51
N VAL A 512 13.65 -0.73 24.99
CA VAL A 512 12.54 0.25 24.97
C VAL A 512 11.42 -0.23 24.04
N SER A 513 11.76 -0.81 22.89
CA SER A 513 10.80 -1.33 21.91
C SER A 513 10.09 -2.58 22.42
N ALA A 514 10.81 -3.47 23.09
CA ALA A 514 10.24 -4.63 23.79
C ALA A 514 9.27 -4.21 24.91
N ARG A 515 9.57 -3.10 25.59
CA ARG A 515 8.75 -2.55 26.67
C ARG A 515 7.49 -1.83 26.18
N PHE A 516 7.57 -1.20 25.01
CA PHE A 516 6.51 -0.37 24.45
C PHE A 516 6.26 -0.71 22.96
N PRO A 517 5.82 -1.94 22.65
CA PRO A 517 5.67 -2.40 21.27
C PRO A 517 4.70 -1.50 20.49
N GLY A 518 5.09 -1.13 19.27
CA GLY A 518 4.28 -0.28 18.38
C GLY A 518 4.20 1.21 18.78
N ARG A 519 4.79 1.62 19.90
CA ARG A 519 4.70 3.00 20.43
C ARG A 519 6.01 3.79 20.42
N VAL A 520 7.06 3.27 19.77
CA VAL A 520 8.39 3.88 19.73
C VAL A 520 8.69 4.45 18.35
N ALA A 521 9.20 5.68 18.31
CA ALA A 521 9.74 6.33 17.13
C ALA A 521 11.24 6.58 17.35
N LEU A 522 12.09 6.10 16.44
CA LEU A 522 13.55 6.16 16.57
C LEU A 522 14.13 7.23 15.66
N TRP A 523 15.00 8.10 16.20
CA TRP A 523 15.75 9.10 15.44
C TRP A 523 17.25 8.83 15.53
N HIS A 524 17.91 8.61 14.38
CA HIS A 524 19.38 8.52 14.30
C HIS A 524 19.92 9.04 12.96
N SER A 525 21.23 9.32 12.91
CA SER A 525 21.90 9.91 11.74
C SER A 525 21.83 9.03 10.49
N ALA A 526 21.86 7.70 10.63
CA ALA A 526 21.76 6.76 9.51
C ALA A 526 20.36 6.64 8.87
N LEU A 527 19.31 7.30 9.41
CA LEU A 527 18.00 7.32 8.77
C LEU A 527 18.05 8.09 7.46
N SER A 528 17.48 7.50 6.40
CA SER A 528 17.26 8.17 5.12
C SER A 528 16.32 9.37 5.29
N PRO A 529 16.34 10.35 4.36
CA PRO A 529 15.42 11.48 4.40
C PRO A 529 13.94 11.08 4.48
N GLY A 530 13.58 9.91 3.94
CA GLY A 530 12.21 9.39 3.97
C GLY A 530 11.82 8.78 5.30
N GLU A 531 12.71 7.99 5.92
CA GLU A 531 12.47 7.48 7.26
C GLU A 531 12.40 8.61 8.30
N ARG A 532 13.22 9.67 8.16
CA ARG A 532 13.13 10.85 9.03
C ARG A 532 11.80 11.58 8.88
N PHE A 533 11.28 11.69 7.66
CA PHE A 533 9.97 12.29 7.42
C PHE A 533 8.84 11.45 8.02
N ASP A 534 8.84 10.14 7.77
CA ASP A 534 7.85 9.22 8.34
C ASP A 534 7.90 9.21 9.89
N THR A 535 9.10 9.25 10.47
CA THR A 535 9.27 9.32 11.92
C THR A 535 8.79 10.66 12.50
N TRP A 536 8.96 11.75 11.75
CA TRP A 536 8.44 13.07 12.14
C TRP A 536 6.91 13.13 12.08
N GLU A 537 6.27 12.57 11.04
CA GLU A 537 4.80 12.55 10.94
C GLU A 537 4.15 11.66 12.03
N ARG A 538 4.89 10.67 12.56
CA ARG A 538 4.44 9.78 13.64
C ARG A 538 4.44 10.43 15.03
N VAL A 539 5.28 11.46 15.27
CA VAL A 539 5.49 12.12 16.58
C VAL A 539 4.74 13.43 16.62
#